data_AF-A0A358HWZ9-F1
#
_entry.id   AF-A0A358HWZ9-F1
#
_cell.length_a   1.000
_cell.length_b   1.000
_cell.length_c   1.000
_cell.angle_alpha   90.00
_cell.angle_beta   90.00
_cell.angle_gamma   90.00
#
_symmetry.space_group_name_H-M   'P 1'
#
loop_
_entity.id
_entity.type
_entity.pdbx_description
1 polymer ?
#
loop_
_entity_poly.entity_id
_entity_poly.type
_entity_poly.pdbx_seq_one_letter_code
_entity_poly.pdbx_strand_id
1 'polypeptide(L)'
;MKVLKGFYCKDRKGLNYFNPVIKNWINIMDKYASLTSGEYFHFYRERENISALAGAAWGCDFVAMSEFSHAKLKKEDKDANYLGRCDLYIANNVKEYFVEAKHQWLSLQTRRSWPKAFSDGCLKASKDANSTKGEDEFAVLGITFFGLYMPMSKSENIDQSLNSLEKYFETRPFDAMAWYFPEGERKDQGLKSKNIIPGIAMAVENVSIKPRK
;
A
#
# COMPACT_ATOMS: atom_id res chain seq x y z
N MET A 1 17.65 14.43 6.45
CA MET A 1 16.39 14.73 5.72
C MET A 1 15.24 14.50 6.68
N LYS A 2 14.36 15.48 6.90
CA LYS A 2 13.18 15.29 7.74
C LYS A 2 12.09 14.61 6.91
N VAL A 3 11.40 13.64 7.51
CA VAL A 3 10.40 12.81 6.84
C VAL A 3 9.21 12.66 7.79
N LEU A 4 8.02 12.99 7.31
CA LEU A 4 6.77 12.69 7.99
C LEU A 4 6.34 11.28 7.61
N LYS A 5 6.44 10.34 8.55
CA LYS A 5 6.19 8.92 8.30
C LYS A 5 5.63 8.26 9.53
N GLY A 6 4.85 7.21 9.32
CA GLY A 6 4.23 6.46 10.39
C GLY A 6 3.49 5.26 9.84
N PHE A 7 3.01 4.42 10.75
CA PHE A 7 2.16 3.30 10.42
C PHE A 7 1.29 2.92 11.61
N TYR A 8 0.23 2.17 11.34
CA TYR A 8 -0.50 1.42 12.35
C TYR A 8 -0.93 0.06 11.78
N CYS A 9 -1.14 -0.90 12.66
CA CYS A 9 -1.71 -2.20 12.35
C CYS A 9 -2.74 -2.55 13.42
N LYS A 10 -3.95 -2.98 13.03
CA LYS A 10 -4.99 -3.38 13.99
C LYS A 10 -4.81 -4.83 14.40
N ASP A 11 -4.61 -5.07 15.70
CA ASP A 11 -4.37 -6.43 16.24
C ASP A 11 -5.51 -7.42 15.91
N ARG A 12 -6.75 -6.95 15.91
CA ARG A 12 -7.95 -7.77 15.67
C ARG A 12 -8.14 -8.21 14.22
N LYS A 13 -7.20 -7.87 13.33
CA LYS A 13 -7.27 -8.17 11.89
C LYS A 13 -6.26 -9.22 11.44
N GLY A 14 -5.65 -9.96 12.38
CA GLY A 14 -4.76 -11.08 12.07
C GLY A 14 -3.52 -10.67 11.29
N LEU A 15 -3.15 -9.39 11.35
CA LEU A 15 -1.99 -8.81 10.66
C LEU A 15 -0.75 -8.71 11.56
N ASN A 16 -0.77 -9.31 12.75
CA ASN A 16 0.33 -9.24 13.72
C ASN A 16 1.66 -9.72 13.14
N TYR A 17 1.65 -10.83 12.39
CA TYR A 17 2.84 -11.36 11.72
C TYR A 17 3.27 -10.52 10.50
N PHE A 18 2.37 -9.73 9.92
CA PHE A 18 2.67 -8.84 8.78
C PHE A 18 3.19 -7.47 9.22
N ASN A 19 2.97 -7.11 10.50
CA ASN A 19 3.38 -5.82 11.05
C ASN A 19 4.89 -5.49 10.86
N PRO A 20 5.84 -6.44 11.03
CA PRO A 20 7.24 -6.18 10.72
C PRO A 20 7.47 -5.78 9.26
N VAL A 21 6.77 -6.42 8.32
CA VAL A 21 6.87 -6.11 6.88
C VAL A 21 6.40 -4.68 6.60
N ILE A 22 5.28 -4.26 7.20
CA ILE A 22 4.77 -2.88 7.07
C ILE A 22 5.79 -1.87 7.59
N LYS A 23 6.35 -2.12 8.79
CA LYS A 23 7.37 -1.25 9.37
C LYS A 23 8.62 -1.19 8.50
N ASN A 24 9.05 -2.32 7.96
CA ASN A 24 10.24 -2.40 7.14
C ASN A 24 10.05 -1.79 5.75
N TRP A 25 8.83 -1.75 5.23
CA TRP A 25 8.51 -1.03 3.99
C TRP A 25 8.89 0.45 4.09
N ILE A 26 8.63 1.09 5.24
CA ILE A 26 9.09 2.46 5.51
C ILE A 26 10.62 2.55 5.49
N ASN A 27 11.33 1.59 6.09
CA ASN A 27 12.80 1.56 6.09
C ASN A 27 13.37 1.38 4.67
N ILE A 28 12.72 0.58 3.82
CA ILE A 28 13.09 0.44 2.40
C ILE A 28 12.98 1.77 1.68
N MET A 29 11.95 2.59 1.97
CA MET A 29 11.82 3.93 1.42
C MET A 29 12.99 4.85 1.81
N ASP A 30 13.35 4.88 3.10
CA ASP A 30 14.50 5.66 3.59
C ASP A 30 15.79 5.19 2.91
N LYS A 31 16.01 3.87 2.88
CA LYS A 31 17.23 3.25 2.34
C LYS A 31 17.37 3.57 0.85
N TYR A 32 16.30 3.37 0.07
CA TYR A 32 16.32 3.66 -1.36
C TYR A 32 16.66 5.13 -1.60
N ALA A 33 15.93 6.06 -0.98
CA ALA A 33 16.18 7.50 -1.12
C ALA A 33 17.61 7.91 -0.76
N SER A 34 18.19 7.28 0.27
CA SER A 34 19.58 7.56 0.67
C SER A 34 20.63 7.08 -0.34
N LEU A 35 20.37 5.96 -1.02
CA LEU A 35 21.32 5.34 -1.96
C LEU A 35 21.20 5.90 -3.38
N THR A 36 20.03 6.42 -3.74
CA THR A 36 19.73 6.96 -5.07
C THR A 36 19.81 8.49 -5.13
N SER A 37 20.31 9.13 -4.07
CA SER A 37 20.42 10.60 -4.00
C SER A 37 19.08 11.33 -4.15
N GLY A 38 18.02 10.79 -3.55
CA GLY A 38 16.71 11.46 -3.51
C GLY A 38 15.71 10.99 -4.57
N GLU A 39 15.91 9.84 -5.20
CA GLU A 39 14.81 9.15 -5.89
C GLU A 39 13.87 8.49 -4.88
N TYR A 40 12.56 8.51 -5.14
CA TYR A 40 11.58 7.95 -4.24
C TYR A 40 10.56 7.06 -4.96
N PHE A 41 10.12 5.99 -4.29
CA PHE A 41 9.11 5.06 -4.84
C PHE A 41 7.77 5.71 -5.16
N HIS A 42 7.43 6.84 -4.54
CA HIS A 42 6.17 7.55 -4.81
C HIS A 42 6.13 8.22 -6.19
N PHE A 43 7.26 8.28 -6.91
CA PHE A 43 7.28 8.69 -8.32
C PHE A 43 6.79 7.60 -9.27
N TYR A 44 6.75 6.36 -8.79
CA TYR A 44 6.46 5.18 -9.59
C TYR A 44 5.08 4.60 -9.26
N ARG A 45 4.67 3.56 -9.99
CA ARG A 45 3.33 2.99 -9.90
C ARG A 45 3.38 1.67 -9.12
N GLU A 46 2.47 0.77 -9.47
CA GLU A 46 2.17 -0.45 -8.73
C GLU A 46 3.37 -1.39 -8.62
N ARG A 47 4.07 -1.68 -9.73
CA ARG A 47 5.13 -2.70 -9.78
C ARG A 47 6.34 -2.33 -8.92
N GLU A 48 6.75 -1.07 -8.94
CA GLU A 48 7.87 -0.60 -8.14
C GLU A 48 7.53 -0.62 -6.65
N ASN A 49 6.29 -0.27 -6.29
CA ASN A 49 5.83 -0.35 -4.90
C ASN A 49 5.65 -1.80 -4.41
N ILE A 50 5.23 -2.72 -5.29
CA ILE A 50 5.27 -4.17 -5.02
C ILE A 50 6.71 -4.62 -4.78
N SER A 51 7.67 -4.17 -5.59
CA SER A 51 9.09 -4.50 -5.41
C SER A 51 9.63 -4.00 -4.06
N ALA A 52 9.27 -2.78 -3.66
CA ALA A 52 9.62 -2.25 -2.34
C ALA A 52 9.04 -3.12 -1.20
N LEU A 53 7.78 -3.56 -1.33
CA LEU A 53 7.14 -4.42 -0.35
C LEU A 53 7.75 -5.82 -0.29
N ALA A 54 8.11 -6.39 -1.45
CA ALA A 54 8.85 -7.65 -1.51
C ALA A 54 10.20 -7.53 -0.81
N GLY A 55 10.96 -6.45 -1.07
CA GLY A 55 12.22 -6.16 -0.38
C GLY A 55 12.05 -5.98 1.14
N ALA A 56 10.92 -5.38 1.56
CA ALA A 56 10.58 -5.27 2.97
C ALA A 56 10.34 -6.64 3.63
N ALA A 57 9.65 -7.55 2.93
CA ALA A 57 9.42 -8.92 3.39
C ALA A 57 10.75 -9.69 3.53
N TRP A 58 11.61 -9.65 2.51
CA TRP A 58 12.95 -10.26 2.57
C TRP A 58 13.79 -9.76 3.75
N GLY A 59 13.64 -8.51 4.14
CA GLY A 59 14.32 -7.95 5.32
C GLY A 59 13.68 -8.29 6.67
N CYS A 60 12.67 -9.15 6.72
CA CYS A 60 11.89 -9.49 7.92
C CYS A 60 11.69 -11.00 8.12
N ASP A 61 12.62 -11.83 7.66
CA ASP A 61 12.52 -13.30 7.69
C ASP A 61 11.30 -13.87 6.95
N PHE A 62 10.79 -13.12 5.97
CA PHE A 62 9.84 -13.61 4.98
C PHE A 62 10.55 -13.84 3.65
N VAL A 63 10.04 -14.79 2.87
CA VAL A 63 10.29 -14.89 1.42
C VAL A 63 9.19 -14.16 0.67
N ALA A 64 9.51 -13.67 -0.53
CA ALA A 64 8.52 -13.04 -1.39
C ALA A 64 8.72 -13.41 -2.86
N MET A 65 7.61 -13.63 -3.58
CA MET A 65 7.59 -13.97 -5.01
C MET A 65 6.55 -13.11 -5.73
N SER A 66 6.98 -12.32 -6.71
CA SER A 66 6.08 -11.51 -7.54
C SER A 66 5.49 -12.33 -8.68
N GLU A 67 4.28 -11.98 -9.12
CA GLU A 67 3.65 -12.53 -10.33
C GLU A 67 3.56 -14.07 -10.36
N PHE A 68 3.10 -14.69 -9.28
CA PHE A 68 2.95 -16.14 -9.22
C PHE A 68 1.55 -16.60 -9.63
N SER A 69 1.45 -17.81 -10.18
CA SER A 69 0.17 -18.42 -10.55
C SER A 69 -0.46 -19.14 -9.36
N HIS A 70 -1.75 -18.93 -9.15
CA HIS A 70 -2.54 -19.61 -8.13
C HIS A 70 -3.98 -19.84 -8.56
N ALA A 71 -4.67 -20.79 -7.92
CA ALA A 71 -6.08 -21.06 -8.17
C ALA A 71 -6.96 -19.87 -7.74
N LYS A 72 -7.75 -19.34 -8.68
CA LYS A 72 -8.78 -18.33 -8.44
C LYS A 72 -10.16 -18.88 -8.78
N LEU A 73 -11.18 -18.35 -8.12
CA LEU A 73 -12.59 -18.62 -8.43
C LEU A 73 -13.04 -17.77 -9.61
N LYS A 74 -13.68 -18.38 -10.61
CA LYS A 74 -14.34 -17.58 -11.66
C LYS A 74 -15.47 -16.77 -11.03
N LYS A 75 -15.62 -15.51 -11.45
CA LYS A 75 -16.69 -14.62 -10.98
C LYS A 75 -18.10 -15.15 -11.30
N GLU A 76 -18.23 -15.92 -12.38
CA GLU A 76 -19.50 -16.44 -12.90
C GLU A 76 -19.80 -17.87 -12.46
N ASP A 77 -18.76 -18.62 -12.04
CA ASP A 77 -18.88 -20.01 -11.64
C ASP A 77 -17.89 -20.28 -10.49
N LYS A 78 -18.42 -20.36 -9.26
CA LYS A 78 -17.63 -20.56 -8.05
C LYS A 78 -17.08 -21.98 -7.93
N ASP A 79 -17.54 -22.91 -8.76
CA ASP A 79 -17.05 -24.28 -8.80
C ASP A 79 -15.96 -24.47 -9.88
N ALA A 80 -15.86 -23.53 -10.83
CA ALA A 80 -14.80 -23.49 -11.82
C ALA A 80 -13.55 -22.78 -11.30
N ASN A 81 -12.53 -23.57 -10.95
CA ASN A 81 -11.18 -23.05 -10.70
C ASN A 81 -10.52 -22.62 -12.03
N TYR A 82 -9.79 -21.51 -12.02
CA TYR A 82 -8.83 -21.18 -13.06
C TYR A 82 -7.50 -20.74 -12.45
N LEU A 83 -6.40 -20.91 -13.19
CA LEU A 83 -5.11 -20.36 -12.77
C LEU A 83 -5.08 -18.86 -13.07
N GLY A 84 -5.11 -18.05 -12.01
CA GLY A 84 -4.94 -16.61 -12.08
C GLY A 84 -3.57 -16.20 -11.56
N ARG A 85 -3.11 -15.00 -11.95
CA ARG A 85 -1.89 -14.41 -11.39
C ARG A 85 -2.24 -13.64 -10.13
N CYS A 86 -1.44 -13.81 -9.09
CA CYS A 86 -1.45 -13.00 -7.88
C CYS A 86 -0.21 -12.10 -7.90
N ASP A 87 -0.36 -10.84 -7.46
CA ASP A 87 0.67 -9.83 -7.63
C ASP A 87 1.91 -10.12 -6.79
N LEU A 88 1.70 -10.60 -5.55
CA LEU A 88 2.79 -10.92 -4.64
C LEU A 88 2.40 -12.03 -3.65
N TYR A 89 3.25 -13.04 -3.52
CA TYR A 89 3.26 -14.01 -2.43
C TYR A 89 4.26 -13.57 -1.37
N ILE A 90 3.90 -13.61 -0.10
CA ILE A 90 4.79 -13.39 1.04
C ILE A 90 4.58 -14.51 2.05
N ALA A 91 5.65 -15.17 2.49
CA ALA A 91 5.54 -16.26 3.45
C ALA A 91 6.73 -16.38 4.39
N ASN A 92 6.49 -16.92 5.59
CA ASN A 92 7.53 -17.43 6.47
C ASN A 92 7.11 -18.81 7.01
N ASN A 93 7.83 -19.34 8.00
CA ASN A 93 7.53 -20.64 8.60
C ASN A 93 6.22 -20.69 9.41
N VAL A 94 5.54 -19.56 9.63
CA VAL A 94 4.32 -19.45 10.45
C VAL A 94 3.11 -19.01 9.64
N LYS A 95 3.29 -18.11 8.66
CA LYS A 95 2.19 -17.47 7.96
C LYS A 95 2.49 -17.21 6.49
N GLU A 96 1.44 -17.37 5.69
CA GLU A 96 1.41 -17.09 4.27
C GLU A 96 0.42 -15.98 3.94
N TYR A 97 0.79 -15.13 2.99
CA TYR A 97 0.06 -13.97 2.53
C TYR A 97 0.01 -13.93 1.00
N PHE A 98 -1.21 -13.86 0.49
CA PHE A 98 -1.51 -13.69 -0.93
C PHE A 98 -1.95 -12.24 -1.12
N VAL A 99 -1.21 -11.47 -1.90
CA VAL A 99 -1.40 -10.02 -2.01
C VAL A 99 -1.86 -9.68 -3.42
N GLU A 100 -3.02 -9.04 -3.51
CA GLU A 100 -3.45 -8.29 -4.69
C GLU A 100 -3.19 -6.81 -4.42
N ALA A 101 -2.37 -6.20 -5.27
CA ALA A 101 -1.95 -4.82 -5.12
C ALA A 101 -2.61 -3.94 -6.17
N LYS A 102 -2.94 -2.70 -5.78
CA LYS A 102 -3.36 -1.65 -6.71
C LYS A 102 -2.57 -0.38 -6.46
N HIS A 103 -2.40 0.43 -7.50
CA HIS A 103 -1.95 1.81 -7.36
C HIS A 103 -3.05 2.81 -7.73
N GLN A 104 -3.20 3.88 -6.94
CA GLN A 104 -4.12 4.97 -7.24
C GLN A 104 -3.50 6.34 -6.92
N TRP A 105 -3.65 7.29 -7.84
CA TRP A 105 -3.32 8.68 -7.58
C TRP A 105 -4.42 9.35 -6.74
N LEU A 106 -4.05 10.07 -5.69
CA LEU A 106 -4.98 10.77 -4.81
C LEU A 106 -4.58 12.24 -4.63
N SER A 107 -5.54 13.13 -4.90
CA SER A 107 -5.34 14.58 -4.73
C SER A 107 -5.38 14.98 -3.26
N LEU A 108 -4.39 15.75 -2.84
CA LEU A 108 -4.35 16.35 -1.50
C LEU A 108 -5.31 17.55 -1.34
N GLN A 109 -5.96 18.00 -2.41
CA GLN A 109 -6.90 19.13 -2.34
C GLN A 109 -8.31 18.71 -1.89
N THR A 110 -8.66 17.43 -2.03
CA THR A 110 -10.03 16.97 -1.82
C THR A 110 -10.22 16.35 -0.43
N ARG A 111 -9.79 17.05 0.63
CA ARG A 111 -9.79 16.53 2.01
C ARG A 111 -11.12 15.92 2.44
N ARG A 112 -12.24 16.59 2.14
CA ARG A 112 -13.59 16.11 2.47
C ARG A 112 -13.96 14.80 1.77
N SER A 113 -13.35 14.50 0.63
CA SER A 113 -13.61 13.28 -0.13
C SER A 113 -12.65 12.15 0.20
N TRP A 114 -11.62 12.36 1.03
CA TRP A 114 -10.62 11.33 1.34
C TRP A 114 -11.24 10.02 1.83
N PRO A 115 -12.19 10.00 2.80
CA PRO A 115 -12.79 8.75 3.25
C PRO A 115 -13.36 7.90 2.11
N LYS A 116 -14.08 8.55 1.19
CA LYS A 116 -14.61 7.89 0.00
C LYS A 116 -13.51 7.51 -0.99
N ALA A 117 -12.57 8.41 -1.28
CA ALA A 117 -11.52 8.18 -2.28
C ALA A 117 -10.59 7.03 -1.91
N PHE A 118 -10.19 6.94 -0.63
CA PHE A 118 -9.39 5.82 -0.15
C PHE A 118 -10.21 4.52 -0.14
N SER A 119 -11.45 4.56 0.35
CA SER A 119 -12.34 3.39 0.37
C SER A 119 -12.56 2.83 -1.05
N ASP A 120 -12.89 3.69 -2.02
CA ASP A 120 -13.08 3.32 -3.42
C ASP A 120 -11.79 2.72 -4.04
N GLY A 121 -10.61 3.21 -3.63
CA GLY A 121 -9.32 2.65 -4.03
C GLY A 121 -9.10 1.24 -3.47
N CYS A 122 -9.30 1.07 -2.15
CA CYS A 122 -9.13 -0.21 -1.48
C CYS A 122 -10.15 -1.26 -1.97
N LEU A 123 -11.39 -0.86 -2.28
CA LEU A 123 -12.41 -1.75 -2.81
C LEU A 123 -11.98 -2.47 -4.08
N LYS A 124 -11.12 -1.88 -4.91
CA LYS A 124 -10.60 -2.54 -6.12
C LYS A 124 -9.65 -3.68 -5.76
N ALA A 125 -8.67 -3.41 -4.90
CA ALA A 125 -7.73 -4.43 -4.42
C ALA A 125 -8.46 -5.53 -3.66
N SER A 126 -9.38 -5.18 -2.77
CA SER A 126 -10.16 -6.15 -1.98
C SER A 126 -11.10 -7.01 -2.84
N LYS A 127 -11.69 -6.46 -3.92
CA LYS A 127 -12.52 -7.26 -4.83
C LYS A 127 -11.71 -8.31 -5.59
N ASP A 128 -10.53 -7.94 -6.06
CA ASP A 128 -9.64 -8.89 -6.74
C ASP A 128 -9.11 -9.93 -5.73
N ALA A 129 -8.75 -9.50 -4.52
CA ALA A 129 -8.32 -10.39 -3.43
C ALA A 129 -9.41 -11.41 -3.05
N ASN A 130 -10.69 -11.01 -2.98
CA ASN A 130 -11.80 -11.93 -2.69
C ASN A 130 -12.01 -13.02 -3.76
N SER A 131 -11.43 -12.88 -4.96
CA SER A 131 -11.50 -13.92 -6.00
C SER A 131 -10.47 -15.04 -5.80
N THR A 132 -9.47 -14.82 -4.95
CA THR A 132 -8.53 -15.85 -4.51
C THR A 132 -9.25 -16.77 -3.53
N LYS A 133 -9.18 -18.10 -3.73
CA LYS A 133 -9.69 -19.06 -2.75
C LYS A 133 -8.88 -18.88 -1.47
N GLY A 134 -9.41 -18.18 -0.47
CA GLY A 134 -8.86 -18.27 0.87
C GLY A 134 -9.28 -19.62 1.45
N GLU A 135 -8.40 -20.62 1.38
CA GLU A 135 -8.51 -21.75 2.28
C GLU A 135 -7.99 -21.29 3.66
N ASP A 136 -8.42 -21.94 4.76
CA ASP A 136 -8.12 -21.51 6.14
C ASP A 136 -6.60 -21.43 6.44
N GLU A 137 -5.76 -21.90 5.53
CA GLU A 137 -4.31 -22.02 5.64
C GLU A 137 -3.55 -20.69 5.41
N PHE A 138 -4.08 -19.76 4.59
CA PHE A 138 -3.37 -18.51 4.25
C PHE A 138 -4.24 -17.26 4.31
N ALA A 139 -3.60 -16.11 4.54
CA ALA A 139 -4.29 -14.82 4.55
C ALA A 139 -4.26 -14.18 3.16
N VAL A 140 -5.37 -13.56 2.76
CA VAL A 140 -5.44 -12.81 1.51
C VAL A 140 -5.57 -11.32 1.82
N LEU A 141 -4.67 -10.52 1.25
CA LEU A 141 -4.56 -9.09 1.48
C LEU A 141 -4.89 -8.32 0.20
N GLY A 142 -5.77 -7.34 0.32
CA GLY A 142 -5.89 -6.25 -0.64
C GLY A 142 -4.99 -5.10 -0.21
N ILE A 143 -3.98 -4.75 -1.00
CA ILE A 143 -3.08 -3.62 -0.72
C ILE A 143 -3.30 -2.54 -1.77
N THR A 144 -3.45 -1.29 -1.34
CA THR A 144 -3.51 -0.15 -2.25
C THR A 144 -2.45 0.87 -1.91
N PHE A 145 -1.59 1.15 -2.89
CA PHE A 145 -0.60 2.21 -2.87
C PHE A 145 -1.22 3.50 -3.40
N PHE A 146 -1.28 4.52 -2.54
CA PHE A 146 -1.80 5.84 -2.85
C PHE A 146 -0.66 6.81 -3.08
N GLY A 147 -0.30 7.02 -4.36
CA GLY A 147 0.55 8.13 -4.75
C GLY A 147 -0.20 9.44 -4.52
N LEU A 148 0.34 10.31 -3.67
CA LEU A 148 -0.29 11.58 -3.32
C LEU A 148 0.16 12.66 -4.29
N TYR A 149 -0.73 13.54 -4.71
CA TYR A 149 -0.34 14.66 -5.55
C TYR A 149 -1.05 15.97 -5.20
N MET A 150 -0.40 17.08 -5.54
CA MET A 150 -0.95 18.43 -5.46
C MET A 150 -0.43 19.28 -6.63
N PRO A 151 -1.29 20.05 -7.31
CA PRO A 151 -0.86 21.07 -8.27
C PRO A 151 0.22 22.00 -7.70
N MET A 152 1.26 22.29 -8.50
CA MET A 152 2.35 23.23 -8.14
C MET A 152 1.81 24.59 -7.67
N SER A 153 0.70 25.05 -8.27
CA SER A 153 0.03 26.30 -7.91
C SER A 153 -0.58 26.33 -6.51
N LYS A 154 -0.56 25.21 -5.78
CA LYS A 154 -1.02 25.07 -4.40
C LYS A 154 0.07 24.55 -3.45
N SER A 155 1.33 24.53 -3.90
CA SER A 155 2.48 23.96 -3.18
C SER A 155 2.64 24.47 -1.74
N GLU A 156 2.20 25.70 -1.47
CA GLU A 156 2.21 26.33 -0.16
C GLU A 156 1.35 25.59 0.88
N ASN A 157 0.37 24.80 0.44
CA ASN A 157 -0.54 24.07 1.33
C ASN A 157 -0.11 22.62 1.59
N ILE A 158 1.00 22.14 1.01
CA ILE A 158 1.35 20.71 1.07
C ILE A 158 1.52 20.23 2.50
N ASP A 159 2.30 20.92 3.32
CA ASP A 159 2.58 20.45 4.69
C ASP A 159 1.31 20.46 5.55
N GLN A 160 0.44 21.46 5.37
CA GLN A 160 -0.87 21.48 6.03
C GLN A 160 -1.76 20.30 5.60
N SER A 161 -1.76 19.97 4.30
CA SER A 161 -2.50 18.82 3.78
C SER A 161 -1.93 17.49 4.27
N LEU A 162 -0.61 17.33 4.31
CA LEU A 162 0.04 16.11 4.81
C LEU A 162 -0.23 15.91 6.31
N ASN A 163 -0.12 16.96 7.12
CA ASN A 163 -0.47 16.91 8.55
C ASN A 163 -1.96 16.58 8.76
N SER A 164 -2.84 17.11 7.90
CA SER A 164 -4.27 16.79 7.95
C SER A 164 -4.55 15.33 7.55
N LEU A 165 -3.74 14.79 6.64
CA LEU A 165 -3.85 13.42 6.16
C LEU A 165 -3.34 12.42 7.21
N GLU A 166 -2.23 12.73 7.88
CA GLU A 166 -1.73 11.94 9.01
C GLU A 166 -2.79 11.84 10.12
N LYS A 167 -3.41 12.97 10.51
CA LYS A 167 -4.53 12.96 11.46
C LYS A 167 -5.70 12.10 11.01
N TYR A 168 -5.98 12.04 9.71
CA TYR A 168 -6.99 11.14 9.17
C TYR A 168 -6.55 9.67 9.31
N PHE A 169 -5.29 9.34 9.03
CA PHE A 169 -4.77 7.98 9.23
C PHE A 169 -4.75 7.57 10.70
N GLU A 170 -4.51 8.49 11.62
CA GLU A 170 -4.59 8.25 13.08
C GLU A 170 -5.99 7.85 13.54
N THR A 171 -7.05 8.15 12.78
CA THR A 171 -8.41 7.62 13.03
C THR A 171 -8.54 6.12 12.73
N ARG A 172 -7.47 5.50 12.21
CA ARG A 172 -7.35 4.08 11.86
C ARG A 172 -8.48 3.58 10.94
N PRO A 173 -8.70 4.17 9.76
CA PRO A 173 -9.79 3.77 8.86
C PRO A 173 -9.62 2.37 8.25
N PHE A 174 -8.39 1.94 7.96
CA PHE A 174 -8.05 0.64 7.33
C PHE A 174 -7.61 -0.42 8.35
N ASP A 175 -7.43 -1.67 7.93
CA ASP A 175 -6.90 -2.74 8.80
C ASP A 175 -5.43 -2.52 9.18
N ALA A 176 -4.63 -2.05 8.24
CA ALA A 176 -3.34 -1.43 8.51
C ALA A 176 -3.05 -0.30 7.52
N MET A 177 -2.14 0.59 7.89
CA MET A 177 -1.71 1.72 7.06
C MET A 177 -0.25 2.03 7.34
N ALA A 178 0.50 2.39 6.30
CA ALA A 178 1.80 3.04 6.41
C ALA A 178 1.85 4.26 5.50
N TRP A 179 2.64 5.27 5.87
CA TRP A 179 2.85 6.46 5.05
C TRP A 179 4.29 6.95 5.11
N TYR A 180 4.73 7.54 4.01
CA TYR A 180 6.07 8.07 3.84
C TYR A 180 6.04 9.36 3.02
N PHE A 181 6.27 10.50 3.69
CA PHE A 181 6.24 11.83 3.10
C PHE A 181 7.57 12.57 3.37
N PRO A 182 8.54 12.49 2.44
CA PRO A 182 9.81 13.19 2.60
C PRO A 182 9.63 14.72 2.44
N GLU A 183 10.40 15.50 3.21
CA GLU A 183 10.45 16.96 3.07
C GLU A 183 11.40 17.43 1.94
N GLY A 184 12.14 16.52 1.30
CA GLY A 184 13.13 16.83 0.25
C GLY A 184 12.55 17.62 -0.94
N GLU A 185 13.40 18.08 -1.86
CA GLU A 185 13.00 18.98 -2.94
C GLU A 185 11.89 18.41 -3.85
N ARG A 186 10.66 18.76 -3.50
CA ARG A 186 9.40 18.44 -4.20
C ARG A 186 9.27 19.11 -5.58
N LYS A 187 10.26 19.92 -5.97
CA LYS A 187 10.22 20.83 -7.14
C LYS A 187 10.88 20.25 -8.38
N ASP A 188 11.71 19.21 -8.26
CA ASP A 188 12.49 18.66 -9.39
C ASP A 188 12.00 17.29 -9.88
N GLN A 189 10.69 17.04 -9.79
CA GLN A 189 10.05 15.78 -10.21
C GLN A 189 9.90 15.67 -11.74
N GLY A 190 10.90 16.18 -12.46
CA GLY A 190 10.89 16.45 -13.90
C GLY A 190 10.24 17.80 -14.20
N LEU A 191 11.01 18.69 -14.84
CA LEU A 191 10.69 20.04 -15.34
C LEU A 191 9.38 20.20 -16.16
N LYS A 192 8.56 19.14 -16.30
CA LYS A 192 7.30 19.09 -17.06
C LYS A 192 6.06 18.72 -16.24
N SER A 193 6.18 18.35 -14.97
CA SER A 193 5.00 17.99 -14.15
C SER A 193 4.32 19.25 -13.59
N LYS A 194 3.01 19.40 -13.85
CA LYS A 194 2.17 20.43 -13.21
C LYS A 194 1.86 20.11 -11.73
N ASN A 195 2.28 18.95 -11.25
CA ASN A 195 1.97 18.43 -9.92
C ASN A 195 3.24 18.10 -9.14
N ILE A 196 3.17 18.36 -7.84
CA ILE A 196 4.05 17.84 -6.82
C ILE A 196 3.49 16.50 -6.35
N ILE A 197 4.37 15.53 -6.16
CA ILE A 197 4.07 14.22 -5.60
C ILE A 197 4.80 14.12 -4.26
N PRO A 198 4.21 14.53 -3.13
CA PRO A 198 4.95 14.71 -1.88
C PRO A 198 5.13 13.42 -1.07
N GLY A 199 4.62 12.29 -1.56
CA GLY A 199 4.79 11.01 -0.88
C GLY A 199 3.72 9.98 -1.23
N ILE A 200 3.69 8.92 -0.44
CA ILE A 200 2.84 7.74 -0.66
C ILE A 200 2.26 7.21 0.65
N ALA A 201 1.08 6.61 0.56
CA ALA A 201 0.51 5.79 1.62
C ALA A 201 0.19 4.38 1.12
N MET A 202 0.38 3.37 1.96
CA MET A 202 0.02 1.98 1.70
C MET A 202 -1.10 1.58 2.65
N ALA A 203 -2.31 1.39 2.12
CA ALA A 203 -3.44 0.84 2.87
C ALA A 203 -3.51 -0.67 2.68
N VAL A 204 -3.78 -1.40 3.76
CA VAL A 204 -3.89 -2.86 3.78
C VAL A 204 -5.24 -3.25 4.35
N GLU A 205 -5.96 -4.11 3.62
CA GLU A 205 -7.21 -4.73 4.03
C GLU A 205 -7.04 -6.25 4.04
N ASN A 206 -7.32 -6.90 5.18
CA ASN A 206 -7.27 -8.35 5.26
C ASN A 206 -8.64 -8.93 4.89
N VAL A 207 -8.78 -9.39 3.64
CA VAL A 207 -10.07 -9.89 3.14
C VAL A 207 -10.38 -11.32 3.60
N SER A 208 -9.39 -12.05 4.10
CA SER A 208 -9.60 -13.40 4.67
C SER A 208 -10.38 -13.36 6.00
N ILE A 209 -10.36 -12.23 6.72
CA ILE A 209 -11.09 -12.07 7.97
C ILE A 209 -12.40 -11.33 7.69
N LYS A 210 -13.50 -12.08 7.63
CA LYS A 210 -14.84 -11.48 7.51
C LYS A 210 -15.16 -10.61 8.74
N PRO A 211 -15.82 -9.45 8.56
CA PRO A 211 -16.36 -8.70 9.69
C PRO A 211 -17.28 -9.61 10.50
N ARG A 212 -17.15 -9.63 11.84
CA ARG A 212 -18.19 -10.23 12.69
C ARG A 212 -19.49 -9.48 12.40
N LYS A 213 -20.53 -10.22 12.01
CA LYS A 213 -21.90 -9.71 11.90
C LYS A 213 -22.36 -9.17 13.25
#